data_AF-A9H5S8-F1
#
_entry.id   AF-A9H5S8-F1
#
_cell.length_a   1.000
_cell.length_b   1.000
_cell.length_c   1.000
_cell.angle_alpha   90.00
_cell.angle_beta   90.00
_cell.angle_gamma   90.00
#
_symmetry.space_group_name_H-M   'P 1'
#
loop_
_entity.id
_entity.type
_entity.pdbx_description
1 polymer ?
#
loop_
_entity_poly.entity_id
_entity_poly.type
_entity_poly.pdbx_seq_one_letter_code
_entity_poly.pdbx_strand_id
1 'polypeptide(L)'
;MRRRTKGGQTMTGREFSIATLLHDSPQATETRLSDAVAVLRSWGMRVGGFVQRRGPLRPDGRHEMYVEDLRDGGRIRLDRYRGPGAVACTLDMEAMAVLSMTLRAHIRARPDILFVNRFGVREAEGGGLREDIAQAVCENIPIVVVVGAAHLQAWRRFIGQNAHVLPSTTRSLLDWARRQVPMGGSGGREYVATAP
;
A
#
# COMPACT_ATOMS: atom_id res chain seq x y z
N MET A 1 25.43 47.11 -19.91
CA MET A 1 26.26 46.04 -19.31
C MET A 1 25.33 45.00 -18.69
N ARG A 2 25.46 43.73 -19.08
CA ARG A 2 24.57 42.60 -18.70
C ARG A 2 24.84 42.11 -17.27
N ARG A 3 23.79 41.66 -16.56
CA ARG A 3 23.69 40.40 -15.76
C ARG A 3 22.23 40.25 -15.29
N ARG A 4 21.39 39.52 -16.04
CA ARG A 4 21.02 38.11 -15.89
C ARG A 4 20.46 37.73 -14.50
N THR A 5 19.19 37.37 -14.57
CA THR A 5 18.28 36.67 -13.65
C THR A 5 18.85 35.53 -12.78
N LYS A 6 18.31 35.42 -11.56
CA LYS A 6 17.87 34.16 -10.95
C LYS A 6 16.53 34.52 -10.27
N GLY A 7 15.37 34.27 -10.88
CA GLY A 7 14.94 32.91 -11.19
C GLY A 7 14.72 32.16 -9.89
N GLY A 8 13.92 32.72 -8.97
CA GLY A 8 13.40 31.99 -7.83
C GLY A 8 12.45 30.92 -8.35
N GLN A 9 13.01 29.78 -8.77
CA GLN A 9 12.24 28.55 -8.81
C GLN A 9 11.83 28.28 -7.37
N THR A 10 10.57 28.58 -7.07
CA THR A 10 9.84 27.84 -6.05
C THR A 10 10.02 26.37 -6.40
N MET A 11 10.87 25.67 -5.65
CA MET A 11 10.80 24.22 -5.60
C MET A 11 9.40 23.91 -5.06
N THR A 12 8.45 23.67 -5.97
CA THR A 12 7.20 23.01 -5.67
C THR A 12 7.59 21.72 -4.97
N GLY A 13 7.49 21.71 -3.65
CA GLY A 13 7.80 20.54 -2.83
C GLY A 13 7.06 19.36 -3.44
N ARG A 14 7.78 18.26 -3.70
CA ARG A 14 7.17 17.02 -4.20
C ARG A 14 5.96 16.73 -3.32
N GLU A 15 4.76 16.86 -3.87
CA GLU A 15 3.55 16.34 -3.23
C GLU A 15 3.78 14.84 -3.05
N PHE A 16 3.77 14.37 -1.81
CA PHE A 16 3.94 12.95 -1.56
C PHE A 16 2.76 12.20 -2.21
N SER A 17 3.08 11.25 -3.08
CA SER A 17 2.10 10.41 -3.77
C SER A 17 1.53 9.35 -2.83
N ILE A 18 0.83 9.77 -1.77
CA ILE A 18 0.15 8.90 -0.82
C ILE A 18 -1.36 9.06 -0.97
N ALA A 19 -2.03 7.99 -1.39
CA ALA A 19 -3.48 7.83 -1.30
C ALA A 19 -3.85 7.10 0.00
N THR A 20 -4.79 7.66 0.74
CA THR A 20 -5.38 7.03 1.92
C THR A 20 -6.79 6.57 1.59
N LEU A 21 -7.06 5.27 1.75
CA LEU A 21 -8.41 4.71 1.65
C LEU A 21 -8.92 4.38 3.04
N LEU A 22 -10.08 4.93 3.38
CA LEU A 22 -10.73 4.57 4.64
C LEU A 22 -11.36 3.20 4.52
N HIS A 23 -11.02 2.36 5.49
CA HIS A 23 -11.66 1.09 5.67
C HIS A 23 -13.07 1.25 6.24
N ASP A 24 -14.07 0.77 5.51
CA ASP A 24 -15.47 0.68 5.95
C ASP A 24 -15.84 -0.76 6.35
N SER A 25 -15.93 -1.69 5.40
CA SER A 25 -16.14 -3.11 5.64
C SER A 25 -15.02 -3.95 5.00
N PRO A 26 -14.62 -5.09 5.61
CA PRO A 26 -13.56 -5.96 5.08
C PRO A 26 -13.79 -6.33 3.63
N GLN A 27 -14.95 -6.91 3.33
CA GLN A 27 -15.28 -7.43 2.02
C GLN A 27 -15.32 -6.33 0.96
N ALA A 28 -15.99 -5.21 1.25
CA ALA A 28 -16.11 -4.15 0.27
C ALA A 28 -14.78 -3.43 0.02
N THR A 29 -13.90 -3.33 1.02
CA THR A 29 -12.54 -2.82 0.83
C THR A 29 -11.73 -3.77 -0.06
N GLU A 30 -11.73 -5.07 0.25
CA GLU A 30 -11.00 -6.10 -0.52
C GLU A 30 -11.44 -6.14 -1.99
N THR A 31 -12.76 -6.12 -2.26
CA THR A 31 -13.31 -6.07 -3.62
C THR A 31 -12.85 -4.82 -4.36
N ARG A 32 -13.02 -3.62 -3.78
CA ARG A 32 -12.63 -2.37 -4.44
C ARG A 32 -11.14 -2.31 -4.77
N LEU A 33 -10.27 -2.79 -3.88
CA LEU A 33 -8.84 -2.86 -4.15
C LEU A 33 -8.54 -3.85 -5.28
N SER A 34 -9.18 -5.01 -5.28
CA SER A 34 -8.97 -6.04 -6.30
C SER A 34 -9.40 -5.55 -7.68
N ASP A 35 -10.56 -4.91 -7.77
CA ASP A 35 -11.08 -4.32 -9.01
C ASP A 35 -10.14 -3.22 -9.51
N ALA A 36 -9.66 -2.35 -8.61
CA ALA A 36 -8.71 -1.31 -8.99
C ALA A 36 -7.40 -1.90 -9.50
N VAL A 37 -6.84 -2.90 -8.81
CA VAL A 37 -5.60 -3.58 -9.24
C VAL A 37 -5.78 -4.20 -10.63
N ALA A 38 -6.91 -4.85 -10.90
CA ALA A 38 -7.19 -5.43 -12.22
C ALA A 38 -7.21 -4.36 -13.33
N VAL A 39 -7.86 -3.22 -13.08
CA VAL A 39 -7.91 -2.11 -14.04
C VAL A 39 -6.54 -1.43 -14.20
N LEU A 40 -5.77 -1.25 -13.13
CA LEU A 40 -4.43 -0.65 -13.21
C LEU A 40 -3.49 -1.53 -14.03
N ARG A 41 -3.57 -2.86 -13.86
CA ARG A 41 -2.82 -3.82 -14.68
C ARG A 41 -3.26 -3.79 -16.14
N SER A 42 -4.55 -3.60 -16.43
CA SER A 42 -5.03 -3.47 -17.83
C SER A 42 -4.55 -2.18 -18.50
N TRP A 43 -4.12 -1.17 -17.73
CA TRP A 43 -3.41 0.00 -18.24
C TRP A 43 -1.89 -0.23 -18.41
N GLY A 44 -1.39 -1.44 -18.16
CA GLY A 44 0.03 -1.77 -18.24
C GLY A 44 0.86 -1.31 -17.04
N MET A 45 0.24 -0.89 -15.94
CA MET A 45 0.97 -0.48 -14.74
C MET A 45 1.52 -1.68 -13.98
N ARG A 46 2.76 -1.57 -13.49
CA ARG A 46 3.34 -2.54 -12.55
C ARG A 46 2.81 -2.23 -11.16
N VAL A 47 1.95 -3.10 -10.65
CA VAL A 47 1.34 -3.00 -9.33
C VAL A 47 2.09 -3.92 -8.37
N GLY A 48 2.52 -3.38 -7.22
CA GLY A 48 3.19 -4.15 -6.16
C GLY A 48 2.47 -4.04 -4.81
N GLY A 49 2.97 -4.80 -3.83
CA GLY A 49 2.47 -4.81 -2.47
C GLY A 49 1.37 -5.83 -2.26
N PHE A 50 0.40 -5.52 -1.38
CA PHE A 50 -0.54 -6.50 -0.84
C PHE A 50 -1.98 -6.00 -0.79
N VAL A 51 -2.91 -6.94 -0.91
CA VAL A 51 -4.32 -6.77 -0.53
C VAL A 51 -4.68 -7.81 0.53
N GLN A 52 -5.48 -7.44 1.53
CA GLN A 52 -5.96 -8.45 2.49
C GLN A 52 -6.98 -9.36 1.84
N ARG A 53 -7.02 -10.59 2.33
CA ARG A 53 -8.01 -11.59 2.02
C ARG A 53 -8.56 -12.14 3.32
N ARG A 54 -9.88 -12.16 3.44
CA ARG A 54 -10.54 -12.87 4.53
C ARG A 54 -10.54 -14.37 4.25
N GLY A 55 -10.04 -15.16 5.18
CA GLY A 55 -10.13 -16.61 5.11
C GLY A 55 -11.39 -17.18 5.78
N PRO A 56 -11.44 -18.51 5.97
CA PRO A 56 -12.55 -19.19 6.63
C PRO A 56 -12.86 -18.66 8.04
N LEU A 57 -14.10 -18.87 8.50
CA LEU A 57 -14.47 -18.63 9.89
C LEU A 57 -13.84 -19.72 10.76
N ARG A 58 -13.12 -19.30 11.81
CA ARG A 58 -12.49 -20.18 12.79
C ARG A 58 -13.49 -20.56 13.90
N PRO A 59 -13.19 -21.61 14.69
CA PRO A 59 -14.02 -22.01 15.83
C PRO A 59 -14.22 -20.93 16.90
N ASP A 60 -13.32 -19.95 17.00
CA ASP A 60 -13.41 -18.82 17.94
C ASP A 60 -14.29 -17.66 17.45
N GLY A 61 -15.01 -17.85 16.34
CA GLY A 61 -15.90 -16.84 15.76
C GLY A 61 -15.18 -15.72 15.01
N ARG A 62 -13.86 -15.82 14.81
CA ARG A 62 -13.07 -14.86 14.03
C ARG A 62 -12.71 -15.45 12.68
N HIS A 63 -12.59 -14.61 11.65
CA HIS A 63 -12.07 -15.07 10.37
C HIS A 63 -10.55 -15.09 10.37
N GLU A 64 -9.98 -16.05 9.66
CA GLU A 64 -8.57 -16.04 9.33
C GLU A 64 -8.22 -14.79 8.50
N MET A 65 -7.00 -14.29 8.68
CA MET A 65 -6.51 -13.07 8.06
C MET A 65 -5.34 -13.42 7.15
N TYR A 66 -5.49 -13.15 5.87
CA TYR A 66 -4.44 -13.32 4.89
C TYR A 66 -4.11 -12.00 4.22
N VAL A 67 -2.93 -11.93 3.64
CA VAL A 67 -2.60 -10.97 2.58
C VAL A 67 -2.19 -11.72 1.34
N GLU A 68 -2.61 -11.22 0.20
CA GLU A 68 -2.27 -11.72 -1.13
C GLU A 68 -1.23 -10.77 -1.75
N ASP A 69 -0.12 -11.34 -2.19
CA ASP A 69 0.94 -10.65 -2.90
C ASP A 69 0.45 -10.30 -4.31
N LEU A 70 0.50 -9.01 -4.65
CA LEU A 70 0.08 -8.49 -5.95
C LEU A 70 1.10 -8.75 -7.08
N ARG A 71 2.21 -9.44 -6.81
CA ARG A 71 3.14 -9.88 -7.86
C ARG A 71 2.76 -11.23 -8.45
N ASP A 72 2.47 -12.22 -7.61
CA ASP A 72 2.27 -13.61 -8.02
C ASP A 72 1.00 -14.28 -7.45
N GLY A 73 0.25 -13.59 -6.59
CA GLY A 73 -0.94 -14.13 -5.93
C GLY A 73 -0.64 -15.01 -4.71
N GLY A 74 0.62 -15.11 -4.29
CA GLY A 74 1.02 -15.83 -3.08
C GLY A 74 0.31 -15.27 -1.84
N ARG A 75 -0.02 -16.14 -0.88
CA ARG A 75 -0.76 -15.74 0.32
C ARG A 75 0.06 -15.94 1.58
N ILE A 76 0.06 -14.94 2.45
CA ILE A 76 0.66 -14.98 3.78
C ILE A 76 -0.46 -14.91 4.81
N ARG A 77 -0.56 -15.91 5.69
CA ARG A 77 -1.49 -15.91 6.81
C ARG A 77 -0.92 -15.05 7.94
N LEU A 78 -1.66 -14.04 8.39
CA LEU A 78 -1.23 -13.07 9.40
C LEU A 78 -1.68 -13.42 10.81
N ASP A 79 -2.53 -14.43 10.98
CA ASP A 79 -3.04 -14.85 12.28
C ASP A 79 -2.68 -16.32 12.60
N ARG A 80 -2.41 -16.62 13.88
CA ARG A 80 -2.14 -17.97 14.38
C ARG A 80 -3.06 -18.33 15.54
N TYR A 81 -4.12 -19.10 15.31
CA TYR A 81 -5.01 -19.56 16.37
C TYR A 81 -4.23 -20.39 17.42
N ARG A 82 -4.25 -19.97 18.68
CA ARG A 82 -3.51 -20.61 19.80
C ARG A 82 -4.38 -21.50 20.69
N GLY A 83 -5.62 -21.77 20.29
CA GLY A 83 -6.56 -22.59 21.05
C GLY A 83 -7.57 -21.78 21.88
N PRO A 84 -8.48 -22.49 22.58
CA PRO A 84 -9.56 -21.87 23.35
C PRO A 84 -9.02 -20.97 24.48
N GLY A 85 -9.63 -19.79 24.67
CA GLY A 85 -9.27 -18.86 25.75
C GLY A 85 -8.16 -17.85 25.45
N ALA A 86 -7.59 -17.86 24.25
CA ALA A 86 -6.64 -16.83 23.82
C ALA A 86 -7.36 -15.47 23.59
N VAL A 87 -7.24 -14.54 24.53
CA VAL A 87 -7.93 -13.24 24.50
C VAL A 87 -7.18 -12.20 23.64
N ALA A 88 -5.85 -12.28 23.59
CA ALA A 88 -4.99 -11.30 22.93
C ALA A 88 -4.84 -11.54 21.41
N CYS A 89 -4.58 -10.45 20.70
CA CYS A 89 -4.50 -10.38 19.23
C CYS A 89 -3.59 -11.49 18.68
N THR A 90 -4.20 -12.30 17.82
CA THR A 90 -3.69 -13.56 17.29
C THR A 90 -2.67 -13.35 16.17
N LEU A 91 -2.04 -12.17 16.09
CA LEU A 91 -1.15 -11.80 14.99
C LEU A 91 0.13 -12.64 15.03
N ASP A 92 0.50 -13.21 13.89
CA ASP A 92 1.69 -14.02 13.73
C ASP A 92 2.90 -13.14 13.42
N MET A 93 3.82 -13.01 14.37
CA MET A 93 5.00 -12.16 14.25
C MET A 93 6.00 -12.67 13.20
N GLU A 94 6.08 -13.97 12.98
CA GLU A 94 6.93 -14.55 11.92
C GLU A 94 6.35 -14.17 10.56
N ALA A 95 5.03 -14.29 10.41
CA ALA A 95 4.35 -13.86 9.19
C ALA A 95 4.50 -12.36 8.92
N MET A 96 4.48 -11.52 9.97
CA MET A 96 4.73 -10.08 9.82
C MET A 96 6.15 -9.76 9.39
N ALA A 97 7.16 -10.52 9.86
CA ALA A 97 8.54 -10.37 9.42
C ALA A 97 8.69 -10.74 7.94
N VAL A 98 8.08 -11.87 7.52
CA VAL A 98 8.01 -12.27 6.11
C VAL A 98 7.32 -11.19 5.28
N LEU A 99 6.19 -10.66 5.75
CA LEU A 99 5.45 -9.60 5.06
C LEU A 99 6.30 -8.35 4.84
N SER A 100 7.02 -7.90 5.87
CA SER A 100 7.94 -6.75 5.79
C SER A 100 9.08 -7.00 4.80
N MET A 101 9.73 -8.17 4.85
CA MET A 101 10.78 -8.54 3.91
C MET A 101 10.29 -8.54 2.46
N THR A 102 9.10 -9.09 2.22
CA THR A 102 8.48 -9.13 0.90
C THR A 102 8.09 -7.71 0.44
N LEU A 103 7.54 -6.87 1.32
CA LEU A 103 7.25 -5.46 0.98
C LEU A 103 8.51 -4.70 0.58
N ARG A 104 9.64 -4.90 1.28
CA ARG A 104 10.93 -4.32 0.91
C ARG A 104 11.42 -4.80 -0.46
N ALA A 105 11.11 -6.04 -0.84
CA ALA A 105 11.40 -6.55 -2.18
C ALA A 105 10.55 -5.85 -3.25
N HIS A 106 9.25 -5.61 -2.99
CA HIS A 106 8.41 -4.78 -3.86
C HIS A 106 8.97 -3.36 -4.01
N ILE A 107 9.36 -2.71 -2.92
CA ILE A 107 9.95 -1.36 -2.94
C ILE A 107 11.21 -1.34 -3.82
N ARG A 108 12.12 -2.32 -3.68
CA ARG A 108 13.33 -2.44 -4.53
C ARG A 108 13.01 -2.64 -6.00
N ALA A 109 11.92 -3.33 -6.33
CA ALA A 109 11.47 -3.52 -7.71
C ALA A 109 10.85 -2.25 -8.34
N ARG A 110 10.60 -1.21 -7.52
CA ARG A 110 10.04 0.10 -7.91
C ARG A 110 8.80 -0.04 -8.81
N PRO A 111 7.69 -0.59 -8.31
CA PRO A 111 6.43 -0.63 -9.04
C PRO A 111 5.97 0.79 -9.37
N ASP A 112 5.10 0.91 -10.36
CA ASP A 112 4.51 2.21 -10.69
C ASP A 112 3.49 2.64 -9.61
N ILE A 113 2.96 1.67 -8.84
CA ILE A 113 2.10 1.89 -7.66
C ILE A 113 2.25 0.74 -6.65
N LEU A 114 2.29 1.08 -5.36
CA LEU A 114 2.43 0.14 -4.24
C LEU A 114 1.17 0.14 -3.36
N PHE A 115 0.62 -1.02 -3.06
CA PHE A 115 -0.52 -1.17 -2.14
C PHE A 115 -0.07 -1.70 -0.78
N VAL A 116 -0.47 -1.02 0.29
CA VAL A 116 -0.23 -1.45 1.68
C VAL A 116 -1.56 -1.48 2.42
N ASN A 117 -2.04 -2.69 2.72
CA ASN A 117 -3.44 -2.87 3.03
C ASN A 117 -3.86 -2.60 4.49
N ARG A 118 -2.97 -2.54 5.48
CA ARG A 118 -3.43 -1.84 6.68
C ARG A 118 -2.36 -1.15 7.49
N PHE A 119 -2.60 0.14 7.69
CA PHE A 119 -2.16 0.84 8.89
C PHE A 119 -3.17 0.57 10.02
N GLY A 120 -2.77 -0.28 10.96
CA GLY A 120 -3.60 -0.73 12.08
C GLY A 120 -3.01 -0.34 13.44
N VAL A 121 -3.34 -1.13 14.46
CA VAL A 121 -2.86 -0.93 15.85
C VAL A 121 -1.33 -0.93 15.91
N ARG A 122 -0.68 -1.89 15.26
CA ARG A 122 0.78 -2.05 15.29
C ARG A 122 1.50 -0.84 14.70
N GLU A 123 1.05 -0.36 13.54
CA GLU A 123 1.65 0.80 12.88
C GLU A 123 1.35 2.11 13.64
N ALA A 124 0.17 2.20 14.26
CA ALA A 124 -0.17 3.31 15.14
C ALA A 124 0.75 3.38 16.37
N GLU A 125 1.14 2.23 16.92
CA GLU A 125 2.09 2.08 18.04
C GLU A 125 3.56 2.18 17.62
N GLY A 126 3.85 2.33 16.33
CA GLY A 126 5.21 2.53 15.81
C GLY A 126 5.88 1.28 15.24
N GLY A 127 5.23 0.12 15.27
CA GLY A 127 5.73 -1.14 14.70
C GLY A 127 5.09 -1.50 13.36
N GLY A 128 5.07 -2.80 13.05
CA GLY A 128 4.43 -3.33 11.84
C GLY A 128 5.13 -2.86 10.57
N LEU A 129 4.36 -2.44 9.56
CA LEU A 129 4.89 -1.99 8.26
C LEU A 129 5.27 -0.49 8.22
N ARG A 130 5.31 0.19 9.36
CA ARG A 130 5.51 1.65 9.42
C ARG A 130 6.82 2.11 8.77
N GLU A 131 7.92 1.42 9.06
CA GLU A 131 9.23 1.72 8.47
C GLU A 131 9.23 1.48 6.95
N ASP A 132 8.58 0.41 6.51
CA ASP A 132 8.50 0.05 5.09
C ASP A 132 7.67 1.07 4.30
N ILE A 133 6.58 1.58 4.91
CA ILE A 133 5.78 2.68 4.34
C ILE A 133 6.64 3.93 4.21
N ALA A 134 7.39 4.30 5.25
CA ALA A 134 8.28 5.46 5.21
C ALA A 134 9.35 5.31 4.11
N GLN A 135 9.93 4.11 3.98
CA GLN A 135 10.90 3.82 2.94
C GLN A 135 10.30 3.98 1.54
N ALA A 136 9.11 3.43 1.27
CA ALA A 136 8.43 3.58 -0.02
C ALA A 136 8.19 5.06 -0.38
N VAL A 137 7.82 5.87 0.61
CA VAL A 137 7.63 7.32 0.44
C VAL A 137 8.96 8.02 0.13
N CYS A 138 10.04 7.71 0.85
CA CYS A 138 11.38 8.25 0.57
C CYS A 138 11.88 7.86 -0.83
N GLU A 139 11.53 6.67 -1.31
CA GLU A 139 11.81 6.20 -2.67
C GLU A 139 10.94 6.86 -3.75
N ASN A 140 9.98 7.72 -3.37
CA ASN A 140 9.02 8.39 -4.25
C ASN A 140 8.16 7.41 -5.05
N ILE A 141 7.82 6.27 -4.45
CA ILE A 141 6.89 5.31 -5.04
C ILE A 141 5.47 5.73 -4.68
N PRO A 142 4.55 5.90 -5.66
CA PRO A 142 3.15 6.14 -5.36
C PRO A 142 2.57 5.00 -4.52
N ILE A 143 2.03 5.33 -3.35
CA ILE A 143 1.55 4.33 -2.38
C ILE A 143 0.07 4.56 -2.05
N VAL A 144 -0.66 3.46 -1.99
CA VAL A 144 -2.04 3.38 -1.53
C VAL A 144 -2.04 2.68 -0.19
N VAL A 145 -2.45 3.39 0.86
CA VAL A 145 -2.54 2.83 2.21
C VAL A 145 -4.00 2.78 2.63
N VAL A 146 -4.46 1.59 3.02
CA VAL A 146 -5.77 1.46 3.64
C VAL A 146 -5.63 1.66 5.14
N VAL A 147 -6.50 2.49 5.71
CA VAL A 147 -6.42 2.93 7.10
C VAL A 147 -7.74 2.62 7.80
N GLY A 148 -7.66 1.94 8.95
CA GLY A 148 -8.82 1.75 9.82
C GLY A 148 -9.32 3.10 10.34
N ALA A 149 -10.64 3.34 10.35
CA ALA A 149 -11.21 4.61 10.80
C ALA A 149 -10.70 5.04 12.20
N ALA A 150 -10.57 4.09 13.13
CA ALA A 150 -10.01 4.30 14.47
C ALA A 150 -8.54 4.76 14.48
N HIS A 151 -7.78 4.50 13.42
CA HIS A 151 -6.35 4.81 13.31
C HIS A 151 -6.07 6.01 12.40
N LEU A 152 -7.09 6.68 11.85
CA LEU A 152 -6.92 7.82 10.95
C LEU A 152 -6.11 8.96 11.60
N GLN A 153 -6.31 9.22 12.90
CA GLN A 153 -5.55 10.27 13.59
C GLN A 153 -4.07 9.88 13.75
N ALA A 154 -3.78 8.63 14.10
CA ALA A 154 -2.42 8.12 14.20
C ALA A 154 -1.71 8.13 12.84
N TRP A 155 -2.44 7.74 11.78
CA TRP A 155 -1.99 7.84 10.40
C TRP A 155 -1.62 9.28 10.04
N ARG A 156 -2.52 10.25 10.23
CA ARG A 156 -2.25 11.68 9.96
C ARG A 156 -1.04 12.23 10.71
N ARG A 157 -0.78 11.78 11.94
CA ARG A 157 0.43 12.15 12.69
C ARG A 157 1.70 11.55 12.08
N PHE A 158 1.62 10.35 11.51
CA PHE A 158 2.76 9.65 10.93
C PHE A 158 3.19 10.24 9.58
N ILE A 159 2.25 10.42 8.66
CA ILE A 159 2.51 10.90 7.29
C ILE A 159 2.43 12.43 7.14
N GLY A 160 1.92 13.13 8.15
CA GLY A 160 1.61 14.56 8.07
C GLY A 160 0.29 14.86 7.36
N GLN A 161 0.01 16.15 7.10
CA GLN A 161 -1.25 16.59 6.48
C GLN A 161 -1.34 16.33 4.97
N ASN A 162 -0.30 15.73 4.37
CA ASN A 162 -0.14 15.67 2.91
C ASN A 162 -0.74 14.43 2.25
N ALA A 163 -1.33 13.48 2.98
CA ALA A 163 -2.01 12.37 2.31
C ALA A 163 -3.44 12.69 1.92
N HIS A 164 -3.77 12.27 0.71
CA HIS A 164 -5.09 12.43 0.13
C HIS A 164 -5.99 11.33 0.64
N VAL A 165 -6.90 11.67 1.56
CA VAL A 165 -7.99 10.77 1.94
C VAL A 165 -8.99 10.72 0.78
N LEU A 166 -9.01 9.60 0.08
CA LEU A 166 -9.91 9.38 -1.04
C LEU A 166 -11.25 8.86 -0.53
N PRO A 167 -12.36 9.18 -1.22
CA PRO A 167 -13.59 8.41 -1.08
C PRO A 167 -13.27 6.93 -1.29
N SER A 168 -13.88 6.06 -0.50
CA SER A 168 -13.70 4.61 -0.60
C SER A 168 -14.41 4.09 -1.87
N THR A 169 -13.92 4.41 -3.05
CA THR A 169 -14.47 3.92 -4.32
C THR A 169 -13.33 3.51 -5.24
N THR A 170 -13.56 2.46 -6.03
CA THR A 170 -12.61 2.02 -7.07
C THR A 170 -12.26 3.18 -8.00
N ARG A 171 -13.26 3.96 -8.41
CA ARG A 171 -13.08 5.12 -9.30
C ARG A 171 -12.14 6.18 -8.71
N SER A 172 -12.34 6.58 -7.45
CA SER A 172 -11.47 7.60 -6.82
C SER A 172 -10.01 7.16 -6.75
N LEU A 173 -9.77 5.87 -6.49
CA LEU A 173 -8.43 5.29 -6.49
C LEU A 173 -7.82 5.29 -7.91
N LEU A 174 -8.59 4.88 -8.90
CA LEU A 174 -8.17 4.87 -10.31
C LEU A 174 -7.85 6.28 -10.83
N ASP A 175 -8.70 7.25 -10.54
CA ASP A 175 -8.49 8.66 -10.91
C ASP A 175 -7.24 9.25 -10.25
N TRP A 176 -6.98 8.87 -8.99
CA TRP A 176 -5.75 9.25 -8.31
C TRP A 176 -4.52 8.62 -8.95
N ALA A 177 -4.55 7.32 -9.24
CA ALA A 177 -3.44 6.58 -9.84
C ALA A 177 -3.06 7.11 -11.23
N ARG A 178 -4.06 7.48 -12.05
CA ARG A 178 -3.83 8.13 -13.36
C ARG A 178 -3.01 9.41 -13.27
N ARG A 179 -3.15 10.17 -12.19
CA ARG A 179 -2.38 11.40 -11.98
C ARG A 179 -0.94 11.15 -11.55
N GLN A 180 -0.63 9.96 -11.04
CA GLN A 180 0.72 9.61 -10.56
C GLN A 180 1.64 9.17 -11.69
N VAL A 181 1.08 8.65 -12.78
CA VAL A 181 1.84 8.23 -13.95
C VAL A 181 1.66 9.26 -15.06
N PRO A 182 2.72 9.96 -15.48
CA PRO A 182 2.67 10.75 -16.70
C PRO A 182 2.34 9.81 -17.87
N MET A 183 1.15 9.95 -18.44
CA MET A 183 0.79 9.26 -19.67
C MET A 183 1.60 9.91 -20.81
N GLY A 184 2.80 9.39 -21.09
CA GLY A 184 3.55 9.73 -22.30
C GLY A 184 5.06 9.75 -22.16
N GLY A 185 5.72 8.80 -22.84
CA GLY A 185 7.16 8.79 -23.05
C GLY A 185 7.64 7.42 -23.50
N SER A 186 7.38 7.07 -24.75
CA SER A 186 8.11 6.03 -25.49
C SER A 186 9.61 6.34 -25.41
N GLY A 187 10.26 5.78 -24.40
CA GLY A 187 11.68 5.94 -24.10
C GLY A 187 12.15 4.72 -23.33
N GLY A 188 12.50 3.67 -24.09
CA GLY A 188 13.25 2.48 -23.69
C GLY A 188 13.24 2.11 -22.20
N ARG A 189 12.18 1.43 -21.73
CA ARG A 189 12.37 0.43 -20.68
C ARG A 189 12.63 -0.88 -21.40
N GLU A 190 13.90 -1.14 -21.70
CA GLU A 190 14.37 -2.40 -22.24
C GLU A 190 13.99 -3.51 -21.24
N TYR A 191 13.01 -4.31 -21.64
CA TYR A 191 12.51 -5.44 -20.87
C TYR A 191 13.53 -6.57 -21.01
N VAL A 192 14.56 -6.58 -20.16
CA VAL A 192 15.46 -7.74 -20.08
C VAL A 192 14.68 -8.86 -19.40
N ALA A 193 14.07 -9.70 -20.21
CA ALA A 193 13.53 -10.97 -19.78
C ALA A 193 14.70 -11.88 -19.36
N THR A 194 15.01 -11.91 -18.07
CA THR A 194 15.72 -13.06 -17.49
C THR A 194 14.72 -14.19 -17.30
N ALA A 195 14.70 -15.11 -18.26
CA ALA A 195 14.20 -16.46 -18.09
C ALA A 195 15.37 -17.38 -17.65
N PRO A 196 15.08 -18.51 -16.99
CA PRO A 196 16.02 -19.25 -16.12
C PRO A 196 17.15 -19.97 -16.84
#